data_AF-A0A2S9YTY4-F1
#
_entry.id   AF-A0A2S9YTY4-F1
#
_cell.length_a   1.000
_cell.length_b   1.000
_cell.length_c   1.000
_cell.angle_alpha   90.00
_cell.angle_beta   90.00
_cell.angle_gamma   90.00
#
_symmetry.space_group_name_H-M   'P 1'
#
loop_
_entity.id
_entity.type
_entity.pdbx_description
1 polymer ?
#
loop_
_entity_poly.entity_id
_entity_poly.type
_entity_poly.pdbx_seq_one_letter_code
_entity_poly.pdbx_strand_id
1 'polypeptide(L)'
;MPLSLDAQQLLGAAAQRLAVDAPLEEWFAPALAALTKALTQEARLSPAGLARTHERLVGLLGDRVALAELERREPSITSLPVSRPIVITGFPRTGTTLLHNLLARVDGLWAPPMWQLRSPVAPADANDHEWAQRQRDETRATIDELYAAAPSFRSIHPMDPEWPDQCNLLLRKSFSTMANAFTWYVPGYVQFLSTCDMRPAYADHQRWLRALLHRRQRTQGDLPRLALKDPFHMWHTEALLAVYPDATIIHLHREPAQVVPSFASLCESLQSVDTDSPRRTAEIGRFCLYILDHGLKALEQARQKLPAARFIDLSYRELVASPGAVLRELGTQLGFDATGVAVEEAGEWLDRNRQHKLGRHQYSLDDFGLTEDVIDEYFAAYRARFGPLLA
;
A
#
# COMPACT_ATOMS: atom_id res chain seq x y z
N MET A 1 8.42 -15.37 25.83
CA MET A 1 8.41 -13.97 26.34
C MET A 1 6.97 -13.51 26.49
N PRO A 2 6.67 -12.58 27.43
CA PRO A 2 5.34 -11.97 27.51
C PRO A 2 5.04 -11.17 26.24
N LEU A 3 3.77 -11.14 25.83
CA LEU A 3 3.29 -10.28 24.74
C LEU A 3 3.54 -8.82 25.10
N SER A 4 4.16 -8.06 24.19
CA SER A 4 4.48 -6.66 24.42
C SER A 4 4.47 -5.83 23.15
N LEU A 5 4.16 -4.55 23.27
CA LEU A 5 4.39 -3.57 22.20
C LEU A 5 5.56 -2.65 22.54
N ASP A 6 6.29 -2.88 23.63
CA ASP A 6 7.52 -2.15 23.86
C ASP A 6 8.53 -2.44 22.75
N ALA A 7 9.10 -1.39 22.16
CA ALA A 7 9.96 -1.51 20.99
C ALA A 7 11.23 -2.32 21.29
N GLN A 8 11.82 -2.15 22.49
CA GLN A 8 13.02 -2.91 22.88
C GLN A 8 12.70 -4.37 23.13
N GLN A 9 11.55 -4.66 23.74
CA GLN A 9 11.08 -6.04 23.95
C GLN A 9 10.75 -6.74 22.63
N LEU A 10 10.17 -6.05 21.65
CA LEU A 10 9.94 -6.59 20.30
C LEU A 10 11.26 -6.92 19.59
N LEU A 11 12.26 -6.03 19.68
CA LEU A 11 13.60 -6.28 19.13
C LEU A 11 14.26 -7.49 19.81
N GLY A 12 14.17 -7.60 21.14
CA GLY A 12 14.68 -8.76 21.88
C GLY A 12 13.97 -10.06 21.52
N ALA A 13 12.64 -10.04 21.36
CA ALA A 13 11.85 -11.19 20.94
C ALA A 13 12.22 -11.64 19.50
N ALA A 14 12.40 -10.69 18.59
CA ALA A 14 12.86 -10.97 17.23
C ALA A 14 14.27 -11.57 17.24
N ALA A 15 15.23 -10.98 17.96
CA ALA A 15 16.60 -11.49 18.06
C ALA A 15 16.64 -12.94 18.58
N GLN A 16 15.86 -13.25 19.63
CA GLN A 16 15.76 -14.60 20.17
C GLN A 16 15.13 -15.59 19.18
N ARG A 17 14.02 -15.22 18.53
CA ARG A 17 13.29 -16.09 17.61
C ARG A 17 14.09 -16.40 16.35
N LEU A 18 14.87 -15.44 15.89
CA LEU A 18 15.58 -15.49 14.61
C LEU A 18 17.04 -15.91 14.75
N ALA A 19 17.50 -16.17 15.99
CA ALA A 19 18.88 -16.52 16.33
C ALA A 19 19.91 -15.56 15.72
N VAL A 20 19.67 -14.25 15.87
CA VAL A 20 20.53 -13.20 15.31
C VAL A 20 21.40 -12.59 16.40
N ASP A 21 22.71 -12.71 16.24
CA ASP A 21 23.70 -12.14 17.16
C ASP A 21 24.01 -10.65 16.88
N ALA A 22 23.73 -10.17 15.66
CA ALA A 22 23.99 -8.78 15.25
C ALA A 22 22.75 -7.88 15.44
N PRO A 23 22.92 -6.65 15.96
CA PRO A 23 21.80 -5.72 16.07
C PRO A 23 21.26 -5.33 14.69
N LEU A 24 19.94 -5.25 14.56
CA LEU A 24 19.28 -4.68 13.39
C LEU A 24 19.62 -3.19 13.25
N GLU A 25 19.50 -2.66 12.03
CA GLU A 25 19.81 -1.25 11.76
C GLU A 25 18.92 -0.30 12.56
N GLU A 26 19.45 0.82 13.05
CA GLU A 26 18.68 1.69 13.97
C GLU A 26 17.72 2.67 13.29
N TRP A 27 17.85 2.89 11.98
CA TRP A 27 17.15 3.98 11.30
C TRP A 27 15.61 3.86 11.30
N PHE A 28 15.06 2.64 11.44
CA PHE A 28 13.61 2.43 11.52
C PHE A 28 13.06 2.57 12.96
N ALA A 29 13.93 2.65 13.97
CA ALA A 29 13.54 2.69 15.37
C ALA A 29 12.58 3.84 15.72
N PRO A 30 12.73 5.07 15.18
CA PRO A 30 11.77 6.16 15.44
C PRO A 30 10.35 5.81 14.96
N ALA A 31 10.22 5.20 13.78
CA ALA A 31 8.93 4.80 13.22
C ALA A 31 8.30 3.66 14.01
N LEU A 32 9.11 2.67 14.41
CA LEU A 32 8.67 1.58 15.30
C LEU A 32 8.16 2.14 16.64
N ALA A 33 8.93 3.04 17.28
CA ALA A 33 8.55 3.64 18.56
C ALA A 33 7.28 4.49 18.47
N ALA A 34 7.12 5.26 17.39
CA ALA A 34 5.90 6.04 17.15
C ALA A 34 4.69 5.11 16.97
N LEU A 35 4.83 4.05 16.17
CA LEU A 35 3.76 3.09 15.92
C LEU A 35 3.37 2.35 17.20
N THR A 36 4.33 1.80 17.95
CA THR A 36 4.03 1.02 19.15
C THR A 36 3.43 1.87 20.27
N LYS A 37 3.90 3.11 20.42
CA LYS A 37 3.28 4.08 21.33
C LYS A 37 1.82 4.31 20.97
N ALA A 38 1.52 4.57 19.70
CA ALA A 38 0.14 4.81 19.25
C ALA A 38 -0.74 3.55 19.38
N LEU A 39 -0.21 2.36 19.07
CA LEU A 39 -0.93 1.10 19.26
C LEU A 39 -1.30 0.87 20.73
N THR A 40 -0.37 1.19 21.64
CA THR A 40 -0.57 1.03 23.09
C THR A 40 -1.57 2.05 23.65
N GLN A 41 -1.53 3.30 23.16
CA GLN A 41 -2.27 4.41 23.76
C GLN A 41 -3.60 4.74 23.05
N GLU A 42 -3.73 4.43 21.76
CA GLU A 42 -4.77 5.00 20.89
C GLU A 42 -5.65 3.94 20.22
N ALA A 43 -5.06 2.80 19.84
CA ALA A 43 -5.71 1.77 19.02
C ALA A 43 -6.74 0.90 19.75
N ARG A 44 -6.77 0.94 21.10
CA ARG A 44 -7.70 0.16 21.95
C ARG A 44 -7.68 -1.35 21.66
N LEU A 45 -6.49 -1.92 21.51
CA LEU A 45 -6.35 -3.34 21.16
C LEU A 45 -7.00 -4.24 22.23
N SER A 46 -7.75 -5.26 21.79
CA SER A 46 -8.17 -6.36 22.67
C SER A 46 -6.98 -7.25 23.03
N PRO A 47 -7.08 -8.16 24.02
CA PRO A 47 -6.00 -9.11 24.30
C PRO A 47 -5.61 -9.95 23.06
N ALA A 48 -6.58 -10.36 22.24
CA ALA A 48 -6.33 -11.07 21.00
C ALA A 48 -5.72 -10.15 19.93
N GLY A 49 -6.19 -8.90 19.82
CA GLY A 49 -5.61 -7.89 18.93
C GLY A 49 -4.17 -7.55 19.29
N LEU A 50 -3.84 -7.48 20.58
CA LEU A 50 -2.48 -7.31 21.10
C LEU A 50 -1.59 -8.49 20.68
N ALA A 51 -2.05 -9.72 20.86
CA ALA A 51 -1.31 -10.92 20.46
C ALA A 51 -1.02 -10.94 18.95
N ARG A 52 -2.03 -10.68 18.11
CA ARG A 52 -1.86 -10.60 16.65
C ARG A 52 -0.94 -9.46 16.23
N THR A 53 -1.04 -8.32 16.88
CA THR A 53 -0.20 -7.15 16.58
C THR A 53 1.25 -7.43 16.97
N HIS A 54 1.50 -8.03 18.14
CA HIS A 54 2.83 -8.49 18.55
C HIS A 54 3.44 -9.43 17.51
N GLU A 55 2.73 -10.51 17.14
CA GLU A 55 3.24 -11.46 16.15
C GLU A 55 3.50 -10.81 14.79
N ARG A 56 2.64 -9.88 14.36
CA ARG A 56 2.85 -9.12 13.12
C ARG A 56 4.12 -8.28 13.19
N LEU A 57 4.36 -7.56 14.28
CA LEU A 57 5.56 -6.71 14.42
C LEU A 57 6.84 -7.55 14.52
N VAL A 58 6.83 -8.65 15.26
CA VAL A 58 7.96 -9.60 15.32
C VAL A 58 8.25 -10.21 13.95
N GLY A 59 7.20 -10.59 13.20
CA GLY A 59 7.35 -11.09 11.83
C GLY A 59 8.01 -10.09 10.89
N LEU A 60 7.62 -8.81 10.96
CA LEU A 60 8.24 -7.74 10.16
C LEU A 60 9.73 -7.56 10.50
N LEU A 61 10.10 -7.63 11.78
CA LEU A 61 11.51 -7.63 12.20
C LEU A 61 12.25 -8.88 11.65
N GLY A 62 11.57 -10.02 11.61
CA GLY A 62 11.99 -11.25 10.93
C GLY A 62 12.37 -11.04 9.48
N ASP A 63 11.48 -10.40 8.72
CA ASP A 63 11.77 -10.11 7.33
C ASP A 63 13.03 -9.26 7.19
N ARG A 64 13.22 -8.24 8.04
CA ARG A 64 14.39 -7.36 7.98
C ARG A 64 15.70 -8.14 8.16
N VAL A 65 15.73 -9.09 9.09
CA VAL A 65 16.86 -10.01 9.26
C VAL A 65 17.11 -10.79 7.98
N ALA A 66 16.05 -11.35 7.38
CA ALA A 66 16.17 -12.12 6.14
C ALA A 66 16.73 -11.26 4.98
N LEU A 67 16.32 -10.00 4.87
CA LEU A 67 16.88 -9.07 3.88
C LEU A 67 18.37 -8.80 4.10
N ALA A 68 18.76 -8.48 5.34
CA ALA A 68 20.16 -8.22 5.68
C ALA A 68 21.05 -9.44 5.36
N GLU A 69 20.56 -10.64 5.67
CA GLU A 69 21.26 -11.89 5.36
C GLU A 69 21.32 -12.16 3.85
N LEU A 70 20.26 -11.86 3.10
CA LEU A 70 20.28 -11.94 1.65
C LEU A 70 21.32 -10.98 1.05
N GLU A 71 21.35 -9.72 1.46
CA GLU A 71 22.30 -8.73 0.96
C GLU A 71 23.76 -9.05 1.34
N ARG A 72 23.98 -9.69 2.50
CA ARG A 72 25.30 -10.19 2.91
C ARG A 72 25.79 -11.33 2.02
N ARG A 73 24.90 -12.27 1.68
CA ARG A 73 25.20 -13.42 0.80
C ARG A 73 25.33 -13.02 -0.66
N GLU A 74 24.52 -12.07 -1.09
CA GLU A 74 24.41 -11.62 -2.49
C GLU A 74 24.60 -10.09 -2.59
N PRO A 75 25.84 -9.56 -2.39
CA PRO A 75 26.08 -8.11 -2.39
C PRO A 75 25.70 -7.41 -3.70
N SER A 76 25.66 -8.15 -4.81
CA SER A 76 25.26 -7.68 -6.14
C SER A 76 23.82 -7.16 -6.19
N ILE A 77 22.95 -7.58 -5.27
CA ILE A 77 21.56 -7.10 -5.18
C ILE A 77 21.50 -5.60 -4.95
N THR A 78 22.46 -5.05 -4.21
CA THR A 78 22.50 -3.61 -3.86
C THR A 78 22.69 -2.70 -5.07
N SER A 79 23.23 -3.21 -6.18
CA SER A 79 23.41 -2.47 -7.42
C SER A 79 22.33 -2.77 -8.48
N LEU A 80 21.38 -3.66 -8.20
CA LEU A 80 20.29 -3.95 -9.14
C LEU A 80 19.49 -2.68 -9.43
N PRO A 81 19.28 -2.35 -10.71
CA PRO A 81 18.61 -1.12 -11.09
C PRO A 81 17.10 -1.22 -10.87
N VAL A 82 16.53 -0.22 -10.20
CA VAL A 82 15.08 0.03 -10.18
C VAL A 82 14.81 1.22 -11.09
N SER A 83 14.81 0.97 -12.40
CA SER A 83 14.78 2.04 -13.41
C SER A 83 13.36 2.44 -13.79
N ARG A 84 13.13 3.75 -13.83
CA ARG A 84 11.93 4.42 -14.36
C ARG A 84 10.60 3.84 -13.86
N PRO A 85 10.42 3.52 -12.57
CA PRO A 85 9.21 2.85 -12.12
C PRO A 85 7.97 3.70 -12.43
N ILE A 86 6.89 3.04 -12.83
CA ILE A 86 5.57 3.66 -12.96
C ILE A 86 4.90 3.53 -11.60
N VAL A 87 4.57 4.65 -10.97
CA VAL A 87 4.01 4.68 -9.61
C VAL A 87 2.59 5.22 -9.66
N ILE A 88 1.63 4.38 -9.33
CA ILE A 88 0.21 4.73 -9.28
C ILE A 88 -0.12 5.24 -7.86
N THR A 89 -0.78 6.38 -7.77
CA THR A 89 -1.28 6.94 -6.51
C THR A 89 -2.60 7.68 -6.71
N GLY A 90 -3.15 8.22 -5.62
CA GLY A 90 -4.49 8.80 -5.56
C GLY A 90 -5.28 8.24 -4.39
N PHE A 91 -6.46 8.79 -4.15
CA PHE A 91 -7.34 8.27 -3.10
C PHE A 91 -7.68 6.80 -3.32
N PRO A 92 -7.93 6.02 -2.25
CA PRO A 92 -8.61 4.75 -2.38
C PRO A 92 -9.88 4.91 -3.23
N ARG A 93 -10.25 3.88 -4.01
CA ARG A 93 -11.48 3.85 -4.84
C ARG A 93 -11.50 4.77 -6.07
N THR A 94 -10.36 5.31 -6.48
CA THR A 94 -10.18 6.07 -7.74
C THR A 94 -9.84 5.20 -8.95
N GLY A 95 -9.87 3.87 -8.83
CA GLY A 95 -9.53 2.94 -9.92
C GLY A 95 -8.06 2.52 -9.96
N THR A 96 -7.25 2.87 -8.95
CA THR A 96 -5.82 2.51 -8.90
C THR A 96 -5.57 1.01 -9.02
N THR A 97 -6.40 0.17 -8.41
CA THR A 97 -6.31 -1.30 -8.53
C THR A 97 -6.58 -1.79 -9.95
N LEU A 98 -7.53 -1.19 -10.67
CA LEU A 98 -7.82 -1.53 -12.06
C LEU A 98 -6.61 -1.22 -12.94
N LEU A 99 -6.09 0.01 -12.85
CA LEU A 99 -4.92 0.41 -13.64
C LEU A 99 -3.71 -0.47 -13.32
N HIS A 100 -3.48 -0.78 -12.04
CA HIS A 100 -2.35 -1.61 -11.62
C HIS A 100 -2.43 -3.03 -12.21
N ASN A 101 -3.63 -3.61 -12.25
CA ASN A 101 -3.88 -4.90 -12.88
C ASN A 101 -3.72 -4.86 -14.41
N LEU A 102 -4.11 -3.76 -15.06
CA LEU A 102 -3.90 -3.57 -16.51
C LEU A 102 -2.41 -3.48 -16.84
N LEU A 103 -1.64 -2.66 -16.09
CA LEU A 103 -0.19 -2.55 -16.28
C LEU A 103 0.53 -3.87 -16.02
N ALA A 104 0.03 -4.71 -15.10
CA ALA A 104 0.61 -6.03 -14.83
C ALA A 104 0.51 -7.02 -16.01
N ARG A 105 -0.33 -6.71 -17.01
CA ARG A 105 -0.53 -7.53 -18.22
C ARG A 105 0.24 -7.01 -19.43
N VAL A 106 0.92 -5.87 -19.29
CA VAL A 106 1.75 -5.29 -20.35
C VAL A 106 3.09 -6.00 -20.37
N ASP A 107 3.50 -6.49 -21.54
CA ASP A 107 4.81 -7.12 -21.72
C ASP A 107 5.95 -6.15 -21.35
N GLY A 108 6.92 -6.64 -20.60
CA GLY A 108 8.05 -5.86 -20.10
C GLY A 108 7.73 -4.97 -18.88
N LEU A 109 6.46 -4.89 -18.45
CA LEU A 109 6.10 -4.34 -17.15
C LEU A 109 5.90 -5.46 -16.14
N TRP A 110 6.10 -5.13 -14.87
CA TRP A 110 5.81 -6.06 -13.78
C TRP A 110 5.25 -5.36 -12.57
N ALA A 111 4.12 -5.88 -12.10
CA ALA A 111 3.56 -5.54 -10.81
C ALA A 111 3.71 -6.76 -9.87
N PRO A 112 4.48 -6.66 -8.78
CA PRO A 112 4.69 -7.80 -7.90
C PRO A 112 3.38 -8.30 -7.28
N PRO A 113 3.11 -9.62 -7.28
CA PRO A 113 1.92 -10.18 -6.67
C PRO A 113 2.00 -10.10 -5.14
N MET A 114 0.83 -10.09 -4.47
CA MET A 114 0.73 -9.94 -3.02
C MET A 114 1.64 -10.92 -2.27
N TRP A 115 1.66 -12.20 -2.67
CA TRP A 115 2.45 -13.22 -1.96
C TRP A 115 3.95 -12.91 -1.96
N GLN A 116 4.47 -12.30 -3.04
CA GLN A 116 5.87 -11.87 -3.11
C GLN A 116 6.13 -10.61 -2.28
N LEU A 117 5.19 -9.67 -2.28
CA LEU A 117 5.33 -8.46 -1.46
C LEU A 117 5.30 -8.77 0.05
N ARG A 118 4.50 -9.76 0.45
CA ARG A 118 4.47 -10.25 1.83
C ARG A 118 5.77 -10.94 2.20
N SER A 119 6.28 -11.79 1.31
CA SER A 119 7.47 -12.61 1.56
C SER A 119 8.48 -12.42 0.42
N PRO A 120 9.27 -11.32 0.44
CA PRO A 120 10.16 -10.98 -0.67
C PRO A 120 11.46 -11.79 -0.69
N VAL A 121 11.84 -12.41 0.43
CA VAL A 121 13.10 -13.12 0.61
C VAL A 121 12.83 -14.60 0.90
N ALA A 122 13.37 -15.47 0.05
CA ALA A 122 13.37 -16.90 0.28
C ALA A 122 14.57 -17.32 1.16
N PRO A 123 14.43 -18.36 2.02
CA PRO A 123 15.57 -18.98 2.69
C PRO A 123 16.62 -19.44 1.67
N ALA A 124 17.90 -19.44 2.07
CA ALA A 124 19.04 -19.68 1.19
C ALA A 124 19.02 -21.06 0.51
N ASP A 125 18.55 -22.06 1.23
CA ASP A 125 18.52 -23.48 0.87
C ASP A 125 17.14 -23.94 0.39
N ALA A 126 16.18 -23.02 0.28
CA ALA A 126 14.82 -23.35 -0.11
C ALA A 126 14.74 -23.72 -1.60
N ASN A 127 13.98 -24.78 -1.90
CA ASN A 127 13.49 -25.01 -3.26
C ASN A 127 12.49 -23.91 -3.63
N ASP A 128 12.77 -23.15 -4.69
CA ASP A 128 11.94 -21.99 -5.07
C ASP A 128 10.50 -22.32 -5.37
N HIS A 129 10.24 -23.46 -6.02
CA HIS A 129 8.90 -23.85 -6.41
C HIS A 129 8.07 -24.19 -5.17
N GLU A 130 8.61 -25.01 -4.28
CA GLU A 130 7.97 -25.40 -3.03
C GLU A 130 7.78 -24.21 -2.10
N TRP A 131 8.80 -23.36 -1.97
CA TRP A 131 8.72 -22.15 -1.16
C TRP A 131 7.67 -21.19 -1.72
N ALA A 132 7.67 -20.93 -3.03
CA ALA A 132 6.68 -20.05 -3.65
C ALA A 132 5.26 -20.58 -3.48
N GLN A 133 5.05 -21.90 -3.57
CA GLN A 133 3.74 -22.50 -3.33
C GLN A 133 3.30 -22.31 -1.89
N ARG A 134 4.18 -22.60 -0.93
CA ARG A 134 3.91 -22.36 0.50
C ARG A 134 3.54 -20.91 0.78
N GLN A 135 4.26 -19.94 0.20
CA GLN A 135 3.97 -18.52 0.40
C GLN A 135 2.63 -18.09 -0.21
N ARG A 136 2.21 -18.69 -1.33
CA ARG A 136 0.86 -18.49 -1.88
C ARG A 136 -0.21 -19.03 -0.91
N ASP A 137 -0.01 -20.22 -0.38
CA ASP A 137 -0.95 -20.86 0.54
C ASP A 137 -1.07 -20.09 1.87
N GLU A 138 0.06 -19.64 2.44
CA GLU A 138 0.09 -18.81 3.65
C GLU A 138 -0.54 -17.42 3.43
N THR A 139 -0.33 -16.84 2.25
CA THR A 139 -0.98 -15.58 1.87
C THR A 139 -2.49 -15.76 1.72
N ARG A 140 -2.94 -16.88 1.11
CA ARG A 140 -4.36 -17.23 1.01
C ARG A 140 -4.99 -17.38 2.39
N ALA A 141 -4.35 -18.14 3.28
CA ALA A 141 -4.83 -18.33 4.65
C ALA A 141 -5.00 -16.99 5.38
N THR A 142 -4.02 -16.08 5.26
CA THR A 142 -4.16 -14.76 5.88
C THR A 142 -5.30 -13.92 5.29
N ILE A 143 -5.51 -13.98 3.98
CA ILE A 143 -6.64 -13.32 3.32
C ILE A 143 -7.97 -13.87 3.86
N ASP A 144 -8.09 -15.20 3.95
CA ASP A 144 -9.30 -15.87 4.41
C ASP A 144 -9.60 -15.57 5.88
N GLU A 145 -8.57 -15.53 6.74
CA GLU A 145 -8.69 -15.08 8.13
C GLU A 145 -9.19 -13.64 8.24
N LEU A 146 -8.65 -12.72 7.41
CA LEU A 146 -9.11 -11.33 7.39
C LEU A 146 -10.56 -11.23 6.91
N TYR A 147 -10.95 -11.99 5.90
CA TYR A 147 -12.34 -12.04 5.45
C TYR A 147 -13.29 -12.68 6.46
N ALA A 148 -12.83 -13.64 7.25
CA ALA A 148 -13.61 -14.18 8.36
C ALA A 148 -13.80 -13.13 9.47
N ALA A 149 -12.75 -12.36 9.79
CA ALA A 149 -12.79 -11.34 10.83
C ALA A 149 -13.54 -10.06 10.40
N ALA A 150 -13.52 -9.72 9.11
CA ALA A 150 -14.22 -8.57 8.54
C ALA A 150 -14.95 -8.97 7.24
N PRO A 151 -16.12 -9.63 7.32
CA PRO A 151 -16.82 -10.16 6.14
C PRO A 151 -17.19 -9.10 5.10
N SER A 152 -17.55 -7.89 5.54
CA SER A 152 -17.81 -6.73 4.67
C SER A 152 -16.59 -6.31 3.86
N PHE A 153 -15.37 -6.58 4.35
CA PHE A 153 -14.14 -6.18 3.69
C PHE A 153 -13.94 -6.89 2.34
N ARG A 154 -14.47 -8.12 2.18
CA ARG A 154 -14.33 -8.88 0.93
C ARG A 154 -14.97 -8.19 -0.27
N SER A 155 -16.13 -7.57 -0.09
CA SER A 155 -16.80 -6.82 -1.16
C SER A 155 -16.15 -5.46 -1.41
N ILE A 156 -15.50 -4.87 -0.39
CA ILE A 156 -14.81 -3.59 -0.50
C ILE A 156 -13.45 -3.76 -1.20
N HIS A 157 -12.66 -4.74 -0.78
CA HIS A 157 -11.29 -4.97 -1.22
C HIS A 157 -11.05 -6.46 -1.52
N PRO A 158 -11.42 -6.93 -2.73
CA PRO A 158 -11.10 -8.29 -3.16
C PRO A 158 -9.57 -8.43 -3.30
N MET A 159 -9.04 -9.51 -2.73
CA MET A 159 -7.62 -9.82 -2.63
C MET A 159 -7.39 -11.23 -3.12
N ASP A 160 -6.22 -11.42 -3.73
CA ASP A 160 -5.75 -12.71 -4.17
C ASP A 160 -4.22 -12.75 -3.99
N PRO A 161 -3.62 -13.85 -3.51
CA PRO A 161 -2.18 -13.99 -3.41
C PRO A 161 -1.46 -13.65 -4.72
N GLU A 162 -2.04 -14.00 -5.87
CA GLU A 162 -1.42 -13.87 -7.19
C GLU A 162 -1.71 -12.53 -7.87
N TRP A 163 -2.58 -11.70 -7.30
CA TRP A 163 -2.86 -10.38 -7.86
C TRP A 163 -1.78 -9.37 -7.46
N PRO A 164 -1.49 -8.38 -8.32
CA PRO A 164 -0.72 -7.20 -7.96
C PRO A 164 -1.23 -6.54 -6.68
N ASP A 165 -0.32 -6.16 -5.79
CA ASP A 165 -0.68 -5.44 -4.56
C ASP A 165 0.27 -4.28 -4.25
N GLN A 166 0.06 -3.67 -3.09
CA GLN A 166 0.47 -2.32 -2.78
C GLN A 166 1.84 -2.27 -2.12
N CYS A 167 2.56 -1.18 -2.38
CA CYS A 167 3.89 -0.92 -1.80
C CYS A 167 3.89 -0.88 -0.26
N ASN A 168 2.75 -0.65 0.39
CA ASN A 168 2.66 -0.70 1.85
C ASN A 168 3.04 -2.04 2.45
N LEU A 169 2.94 -3.15 1.72
CA LEU A 169 3.41 -4.45 2.23
C LEU A 169 4.93 -4.46 2.42
N LEU A 170 5.67 -3.69 1.61
CA LEU A 170 7.12 -3.48 1.76
C LEU A 170 7.42 -2.35 2.74
N LEU A 171 6.76 -1.19 2.62
CA LEU A 171 6.97 -0.06 3.54
C LEU A 171 6.58 -0.38 5.00
N ARG A 172 5.69 -1.35 5.21
CA ARG A 172 5.35 -1.83 6.56
C ARG A 172 6.53 -2.54 7.23
N LYS A 173 7.48 -3.10 6.47
CA LYS A 173 8.72 -3.73 6.98
C LYS A 173 9.73 -2.71 7.52
N SER A 174 9.50 -1.42 7.29
CA SER A 174 10.20 -0.31 7.95
C SER A 174 9.30 0.46 8.94
N PHE A 175 8.13 -0.11 9.27
CA PHE A 175 7.12 0.49 10.14
C PHE A 175 6.69 1.90 9.69
N SER A 176 6.86 2.23 8.41
CA SER A 176 6.75 3.59 7.88
C SER A 176 5.71 3.62 6.76
N THR A 177 4.45 3.39 7.11
CA THR A 177 3.35 3.43 6.15
C THR A 177 2.06 3.88 6.81
N MET A 178 1.38 4.82 6.16
CA MET A 178 0.03 5.25 6.54
C MET A 178 -1.00 4.11 6.45
N ALA A 179 -0.65 2.95 5.86
CA ALA A 179 -1.48 1.75 5.89
C ALA A 179 -1.79 1.25 7.30
N ASN A 180 -0.87 1.48 8.24
CA ASN A 180 -1.10 1.14 9.63
C ASN A 180 -2.27 1.95 10.22
N ALA A 181 -2.50 3.18 9.73
CA ALA A 181 -3.64 4.00 10.10
C ALA A 181 -4.97 3.50 9.49
N PHE A 182 -4.92 2.67 8.45
CA PHE A 182 -6.12 2.02 7.92
C PHE A 182 -6.48 0.79 8.74
N THR A 183 -5.45 0.07 9.21
CA THR A 183 -5.58 -1.12 10.07
C THR A 183 -5.94 -0.77 11.51
N TRP A 184 -5.44 0.34 12.04
CA TRP A 184 -5.66 0.76 13.42
C TRP A 184 -5.97 2.26 13.52
N TYR A 185 -6.77 2.66 14.52
CA TYR A 185 -6.97 4.07 14.83
C TYR A 185 -5.77 4.62 15.61
N VAL A 186 -4.81 5.23 14.90
CA VAL A 186 -3.52 5.69 15.47
C VAL A 186 -3.14 7.13 15.03
N PRO A 187 -3.94 8.15 15.39
CA PRO A 187 -3.69 9.55 14.99
C PRO A 187 -2.31 10.10 15.38
N GLY A 188 -1.73 9.70 16.51
CA GLY A 188 -0.38 10.12 16.90
C GLY A 188 0.70 9.62 15.95
N TYR A 189 0.54 8.41 15.42
CA TYR A 189 1.42 7.85 14.39
C TYR A 189 1.22 8.52 13.02
N VAL A 190 -0.02 8.86 12.66
CA VAL A 190 -0.32 9.65 11.44
C VAL A 190 0.39 11.01 11.50
N GLN A 191 0.36 11.68 12.65
CA GLN A 191 1.06 12.96 12.85
C GLN A 191 2.59 12.80 12.72
N PHE A 192 3.15 11.75 13.33
CA PHE A 192 4.57 11.43 13.18
C PHE A 192 4.96 11.26 11.70
N LEU A 193 4.25 10.39 10.96
CA LEU A 193 4.55 10.14 9.55
C LEU A 193 4.41 11.40 8.69
N SER A 194 3.45 12.27 9.01
CA SER A 194 3.23 13.51 8.26
C SER A 194 4.37 14.52 8.39
N THR A 195 5.28 14.34 9.35
CA THR A 195 6.35 15.29 9.67
C THR A 195 7.75 14.69 9.60
N CYS A 196 7.89 13.36 9.64
CA CYS A 196 9.19 12.71 9.60
C CYS A 196 9.79 12.67 8.19
N ASP A 197 11.11 12.49 8.12
CA ASP A 197 11.79 12.20 6.86
C ASP A 197 11.51 10.77 6.40
N MET A 198 10.84 10.65 5.25
CA MET A 198 10.48 9.36 4.66
C MET A 198 11.51 8.83 3.65
N ARG A 199 12.60 9.55 3.38
CA ARG A 199 13.66 9.08 2.47
C ARG A 199 14.29 7.76 2.92
N PRO A 200 14.60 7.52 4.21
CA PRO A 200 15.09 6.23 4.66
C PRO A 200 14.10 5.08 4.39
N ALA A 201 12.81 5.31 4.58
CA ALA A 201 11.77 4.30 4.31
C ALA A 201 11.68 3.96 2.82
N TYR A 202 11.80 4.95 1.92
CA TYR A 202 11.82 4.69 0.47
C TYR A 202 13.13 4.05 -0.02
N ALA A 203 14.27 4.36 0.62
CA ALA A 203 15.53 3.67 0.36
C ALA A 203 15.43 2.19 0.74
N ASP A 204 14.79 1.88 1.88
CA ASP A 204 14.52 0.50 2.27
C ASP A 204 13.51 -0.19 1.35
N HIS A 205 12.46 0.53 0.92
CA HIS A 205 11.57 0.06 -0.14
C HIS A 205 12.33 -0.34 -1.41
N GLN A 206 13.38 0.39 -1.79
CA GLN A 206 14.22 0.04 -2.95
C GLN A 206 14.99 -1.26 -2.71
N ARG A 207 15.50 -1.49 -1.50
CA ARG A 207 16.17 -2.75 -1.12
C ARG A 207 15.22 -3.94 -1.24
N TRP A 208 13.98 -3.80 -0.77
CA TRP A 208 12.96 -4.84 -0.94
C TRP A 208 12.63 -5.11 -2.41
N LEU A 209 12.47 -4.07 -3.22
CA LEU A 209 12.25 -4.22 -4.65
C LEU A 209 13.43 -4.91 -5.35
N ARG A 210 14.67 -4.63 -4.93
CA ARG A 210 15.87 -5.31 -5.44
C ARG A 210 15.89 -6.78 -5.07
N ALA A 211 15.49 -7.15 -3.86
CA ALA A 211 15.34 -8.56 -3.48
C ALA A 211 14.30 -9.30 -4.37
N LEU A 212 13.18 -8.64 -4.65
CA LEU A 212 12.15 -9.15 -5.56
C LEU A 212 12.66 -9.31 -7.00
N LEU A 213 13.33 -8.29 -7.53
CA LEU A 213 13.93 -8.30 -8.86
C LEU A 213 15.05 -9.34 -8.99
N HIS A 214 15.88 -9.50 -7.96
CA HIS A 214 16.91 -10.53 -7.91
C HIS A 214 16.31 -11.93 -8.06
N ARG A 215 15.27 -12.22 -7.26
CA ARG A 215 14.57 -13.51 -7.35
C ARG A 215 13.92 -13.69 -8.73
N ARG A 216 13.29 -12.65 -9.27
CA ARG A 216 12.69 -12.68 -10.60
C ARG A 216 13.74 -12.97 -11.68
N GLN A 217 14.84 -12.23 -11.69
CA GLN A 217 15.94 -12.44 -12.64
C GLN A 217 16.47 -13.87 -12.58
N ARG A 218 16.63 -14.42 -11.37
CA ARG A 218 17.12 -15.79 -11.19
C ARG A 218 16.13 -16.87 -11.62
N THR A 219 14.83 -16.63 -11.45
CA THR A 219 13.77 -17.65 -11.70
C THR A 219 13.10 -17.53 -13.07
N GLN A 220 13.09 -16.34 -13.67
CA GLN A 220 12.42 -16.04 -14.94
C GLN A 220 13.37 -15.50 -16.01
N GLY A 221 14.59 -15.10 -15.64
CA GLY A 221 15.60 -14.64 -16.59
C GLY A 221 15.44 -13.18 -17.04
N ASP A 222 14.55 -12.39 -16.42
CA ASP A 222 14.25 -11.02 -16.84
C ASP A 222 14.31 -9.98 -15.70
N LEU A 223 14.39 -8.71 -16.10
CA LEU A 223 14.39 -7.53 -15.22
C LEU A 223 13.40 -6.49 -15.78
N PRO A 224 12.10 -6.66 -15.51
CA PRO A 224 11.05 -5.80 -16.06
C PRO A 224 11.02 -4.42 -15.40
N ARG A 225 10.36 -3.47 -16.06
CA ARG A 225 10.05 -2.16 -15.48
C ARG A 225 8.91 -2.31 -14.46
N LEU A 226 9.10 -1.77 -13.26
CA LEU A 226 8.11 -1.92 -12.20
C LEU A 226 6.89 -1.01 -12.40
N ALA A 227 5.71 -1.59 -12.27
CA ALA A 227 4.45 -0.91 -12.04
C ALA A 227 4.09 -1.05 -10.55
N LEU A 228 4.25 0.03 -9.81
CA LEU A 228 4.03 0.15 -8.37
C LEU A 228 2.73 0.88 -8.10
N LYS A 229 2.08 0.59 -6.98
CA LYS A 229 0.86 1.29 -6.58
C LYS A 229 0.77 1.41 -5.08
N ASP A 230 0.48 2.60 -4.61
CA ASP A 230 0.04 2.81 -3.23
C ASP A 230 -0.59 4.21 -3.05
N PRO A 231 -1.76 4.33 -2.41
CA PRO A 231 -2.29 5.64 -2.00
C PRO A 231 -1.29 6.46 -1.18
N PHE A 232 -0.46 5.84 -0.33
CA PHE A 232 0.48 6.51 0.57
C PHE A 232 1.59 7.29 -0.13
N HIS A 233 1.81 7.04 -1.42
CA HIS A 233 2.76 7.82 -2.19
C HIS A 233 2.37 9.31 -2.27
N MET A 234 1.08 9.67 -2.14
CA MET A 234 0.64 11.08 -2.13
C MET A 234 1.30 11.90 -1.02
N TRP A 235 1.36 11.38 0.21
CA TRP A 235 1.91 12.09 1.37
C TRP A 235 3.42 12.37 1.25
N HIS A 236 4.13 11.50 0.53
CA HIS A 236 5.59 11.46 0.56
C HIS A 236 6.18 11.42 -0.84
N THR A 237 5.54 12.09 -1.79
CA THR A 237 5.96 12.13 -3.21
C THR A 237 7.36 12.73 -3.37
N GLU A 238 7.72 13.75 -2.58
CA GLU A 238 9.08 14.31 -2.57
C GLU A 238 10.13 13.26 -2.16
N ALA A 239 9.87 12.50 -1.08
CA ALA A 239 10.78 11.46 -0.62
C ALA A 239 10.87 10.29 -1.62
N LEU A 240 9.75 9.93 -2.24
CA LEU A 240 9.72 8.93 -3.31
C LEU A 240 10.60 9.36 -4.48
N LEU A 241 10.38 10.56 -5.02
CA LEU A 241 11.14 11.06 -6.18
C LEU A 241 12.60 11.41 -5.84
N ALA A 242 12.96 11.57 -4.57
CA ALA A 242 14.35 11.64 -4.15
C ALA A 242 15.08 10.29 -4.30
N VAL A 243 14.37 9.16 -4.10
CA VAL A 243 14.94 7.80 -4.23
C VAL A 243 14.79 7.25 -5.65
N TYR A 244 13.70 7.59 -6.33
CA TYR A 244 13.40 7.19 -7.71
C TYR A 244 13.26 8.45 -8.60
N PRO A 245 14.37 9.15 -8.90
CA PRO A 245 14.32 10.43 -9.61
C PRO A 245 13.78 10.35 -11.04
N ASP A 246 13.74 9.14 -11.60
CA ASP A 246 13.23 8.82 -12.94
C ASP A 246 11.85 8.16 -12.92
N ALA A 247 11.20 8.03 -11.76
CA ALA A 247 9.85 7.50 -11.66
C ALA A 247 8.83 8.42 -12.35
N THR A 248 7.74 7.85 -12.83
CA THR A 248 6.55 8.62 -13.28
C THR A 248 5.38 8.32 -12.36
N ILE A 249 4.77 9.37 -11.81
CA ILE A 249 3.62 9.29 -10.93
C ILE A 249 2.34 9.39 -11.76
N ILE A 250 1.53 8.34 -11.76
CA ILE A 250 0.16 8.38 -12.28
C ILE A 250 -0.77 8.67 -11.11
N HIS A 251 -1.40 9.84 -11.09
CA HIS A 251 -2.35 10.25 -10.07
C HIS A 251 -3.78 10.09 -10.58
N LEU A 252 -4.56 9.21 -9.93
CA LEU A 252 -5.94 8.97 -10.32
C LEU A 252 -6.92 9.84 -9.55
N HIS A 253 -7.86 10.41 -10.29
CA HIS A 253 -8.82 11.38 -9.82
C HIS A 253 -10.23 10.79 -9.80
N ARG A 254 -10.95 11.06 -8.71
CA ARG A 254 -12.39 10.80 -8.59
C ARG A 254 -13.00 11.78 -7.60
N GLU A 255 -14.28 12.10 -7.80
CA GLU A 255 -15.06 12.99 -6.93
C GLU A 255 -14.96 12.57 -5.45
N PRO A 256 -14.39 13.43 -4.56
CA PRO A 256 -14.21 13.12 -3.15
C PRO A 256 -15.47 12.63 -2.42
N ALA A 257 -16.64 13.20 -2.71
CA ALA A 257 -17.91 12.79 -2.10
C ALA A 257 -18.25 11.31 -2.37
N GLN A 258 -17.76 10.75 -3.49
CA GLN A 258 -17.96 9.34 -3.84
C GLN A 258 -16.92 8.39 -3.24
N VAL A 259 -15.79 8.90 -2.75
CA VAL A 259 -14.69 8.05 -2.24
C VAL A 259 -14.61 8.06 -0.72
N VAL A 260 -14.88 9.19 -0.07
CA VAL A 260 -14.71 9.37 1.38
C VAL A 260 -15.57 8.38 2.18
N PRO A 261 -16.88 8.20 1.91
CA PRO A 261 -17.70 7.20 2.62
C PRO A 261 -17.16 5.78 2.48
N SER A 262 -16.72 5.41 1.27
CA SER A 262 -16.15 4.07 1.03
C SER A 262 -14.83 3.87 1.75
N PHE A 263 -14.01 4.91 1.87
CA PHE A 263 -12.75 4.84 2.61
C PHE A 263 -13.00 4.78 4.12
N ALA A 264 -13.97 5.53 4.64
CA ALA A 264 -14.37 5.46 6.04
C ALA A 264 -14.91 4.07 6.42
N SER A 265 -15.75 3.47 5.57
CA SER A 265 -16.24 2.09 5.75
C SER A 265 -15.12 1.04 5.71
N LEU A 266 -14.10 1.24 4.86
CA LEU A 266 -12.91 0.40 4.84
C LEU A 266 -12.14 0.50 6.16
N CYS A 267 -11.88 1.71 6.64
CA CYS A 267 -11.19 1.91 7.92
C CYS A 267 -12.00 1.35 9.10
N GLU A 268 -13.31 1.57 9.14
CA GLU A 268 -14.19 0.99 10.16
C GLU A 268 -14.05 -0.54 10.21
N SER A 269 -14.17 -1.20 9.05
CA SER A 269 -14.11 -2.66 8.94
C SER A 269 -12.75 -3.22 9.37
N LEU A 270 -11.65 -2.53 9.05
CA LEU A 270 -10.29 -2.98 9.41
C LEU A 270 -9.95 -2.69 10.86
N GLN A 271 -10.29 -1.49 11.35
CA GLN A 271 -9.98 -1.05 12.71
C GLN A 271 -10.79 -1.83 13.76
N SER A 272 -11.93 -2.41 13.40
CA SER A 272 -12.72 -3.27 14.29
C SER A 272 -12.11 -4.65 14.52
N VAL A 273 -11.19 -5.12 13.68
CA VAL A 273 -10.66 -6.50 13.75
C VAL A 273 -9.88 -6.74 15.05
N ASP A 274 -9.06 -5.77 15.46
CA ASP A 274 -8.12 -5.91 16.58
C ASP A 274 -8.60 -5.28 17.90
N THR A 275 -9.87 -4.87 18.00
CA THR A 275 -10.43 -4.20 19.18
C THR A 275 -11.79 -4.75 19.58
N ASP A 276 -12.06 -4.80 20.89
CA ASP A 276 -13.40 -5.07 21.44
C ASP A 276 -14.17 -3.77 21.74
N SER A 277 -13.56 -2.61 21.53
CA SER A 277 -14.12 -1.28 21.79
C SER A 277 -13.89 -0.35 20.59
N PRO A 278 -14.57 -0.63 19.45
CA PRO A 278 -14.39 0.15 18.23
C PRO A 278 -14.74 1.63 18.44
N ARG A 279 -14.13 2.48 17.61
CA ARG A 279 -14.43 3.92 17.59
C ARG A 279 -15.82 4.16 17.02
N ARG A 280 -16.45 5.27 17.42
CA ARG A 280 -17.70 5.72 16.79
C ARG A 280 -17.43 6.06 15.33
N THR A 281 -18.39 5.76 14.44
CA THR A 281 -18.26 6.02 13.00
C THR A 281 -17.94 7.48 12.68
N ALA A 282 -18.52 8.43 13.43
CA ALA A 282 -18.21 9.86 13.29
C ALA A 282 -16.75 10.23 13.65
N GLU A 283 -16.09 9.48 14.55
CA GLU A 283 -14.66 9.67 14.82
C GLU A 283 -13.83 9.13 13.64
N ILE A 284 -14.22 7.99 13.08
CA ILE A 284 -13.58 7.39 11.90
C ILE A 284 -13.73 8.29 10.68
N GLY A 285 -14.92 8.87 10.45
CA GLY A 285 -15.18 9.80 9.36
C GLY A 285 -14.23 11.01 9.39
N ARG A 286 -14.11 11.68 10.54
CA ARG A 286 -13.18 12.80 10.72
C ARG A 286 -11.73 12.38 10.53
N PHE A 287 -11.34 11.23 11.06
CA PHE A 287 -9.99 10.70 10.91
C PHE A 287 -9.64 10.40 9.44
N CYS A 288 -10.56 9.77 8.70
CA CYS A 288 -10.41 9.49 7.28
C CYS A 288 -10.34 10.77 6.44
N LEU A 289 -11.20 11.75 6.74
CA LEU A 289 -11.19 13.05 6.06
C LEU A 289 -9.85 13.77 6.27
N TYR A 290 -9.37 13.84 7.52
CA TYR A 290 -8.06 14.42 7.85
C TYR A 290 -6.93 13.74 7.07
N ILE A 291 -6.89 12.41 7.05
CA ILE A 291 -5.88 11.65 6.33
C ILE A 291 -5.88 12.05 4.85
N LEU A 292 -7.02 11.91 4.16
CA LEU A 292 -7.11 12.16 2.72
C LEU A 292 -6.76 13.61 2.35
N ASP A 293 -7.28 14.58 3.10
CA ASP A 293 -6.98 16.00 2.90
C ASP A 293 -5.48 16.29 3.03
N HIS A 294 -4.83 15.82 4.11
CA HIS A 294 -3.41 16.03 4.32
C HIS A 294 -2.55 15.36 3.24
N GLY A 295 -2.92 14.16 2.78
CA GLY A 295 -2.21 13.47 1.71
C GLY A 295 -2.27 14.22 0.39
N LEU A 296 -3.44 14.76 0.08
CA LEU A 296 -3.64 15.56 -1.12
C LEU A 296 -2.86 16.87 -1.08
N LYS A 297 -2.94 17.61 0.03
CA LYS A 297 -2.18 18.84 0.24
C LYS A 297 -0.67 18.59 0.12
N ALA A 298 -0.17 17.50 0.69
CA ALA A 298 1.24 17.12 0.56
C ALA A 298 1.64 16.82 -0.89
N LEU A 299 0.82 16.11 -1.66
CA LEU A 299 1.05 15.87 -3.09
C LEU A 299 1.05 17.18 -3.89
N GLU A 300 0.11 18.09 -3.60
CA GLU A 300 0.04 19.39 -4.28
C GLU A 300 1.26 20.27 -3.98
N GLN A 301 1.74 20.27 -2.73
CA GLN A 301 2.99 20.93 -2.36
C GLN A 301 4.19 20.31 -3.07
N ALA A 302 4.26 18.99 -3.18
CA ALA A 302 5.30 18.29 -3.92
C ALA A 302 5.30 18.72 -5.41
N ARG A 303 4.11 18.82 -6.03
CA ARG A 303 3.95 19.27 -7.42
C ARG A 303 4.42 20.70 -7.68
N GLN A 304 4.46 21.57 -6.66
CA GLN A 304 5.00 22.92 -6.79
C GLN A 304 6.53 22.93 -6.88
N LYS A 305 7.20 21.89 -6.35
CA LYS A 305 8.66 21.79 -6.27
C LYS A 305 9.26 20.85 -7.31
N LEU A 306 8.47 19.92 -7.84
CA LEU A 306 8.90 18.83 -8.70
C LEU A 306 8.52 19.08 -10.17
N PRO A 307 9.28 18.58 -11.15
CA PRO A 307 8.98 18.78 -12.56
C PRO A 307 7.60 18.23 -12.94
N ALA A 308 6.77 19.03 -13.60
CA ALA A 308 5.43 18.63 -14.03
C ALA A 308 5.44 17.35 -14.90
N ALA A 309 6.50 17.14 -15.69
CA ALA A 309 6.69 15.95 -16.53
C ALA A 309 6.83 14.63 -15.74
N ARG A 310 6.90 14.67 -14.40
CA ARG A 310 6.87 13.48 -13.54
C ARG A 310 5.45 13.01 -13.23
N PHE A 311 4.42 13.78 -13.59
CA PHE A 311 3.04 13.50 -13.23
C PHE A 311 2.18 13.27 -14.46
N ILE A 312 1.34 12.24 -14.40
CA ILE A 312 0.25 11.98 -15.33
C ILE A 312 -1.03 11.95 -14.49
N ASP A 313 -1.97 12.83 -14.81
CA ASP A 313 -3.27 12.88 -14.13
C ASP A 313 -4.29 12.08 -14.94
N LEU A 314 -5.00 11.15 -14.30
CA LEU A 314 -5.92 10.22 -14.95
C LEU A 314 -7.30 10.25 -14.30
N SER A 315 -8.36 10.45 -15.08
CA SER A 315 -9.72 10.36 -14.57
C SER A 315 -10.15 8.91 -14.34
N TYR A 316 -10.77 8.63 -13.19
CA TYR A 316 -11.45 7.36 -12.92
C TYR A 316 -12.50 7.06 -13.99
N ARG A 317 -13.25 8.08 -14.44
CA ARG A 317 -14.33 7.92 -15.40
C ARG A 317 -13.79 7.47 -16.75
N GLU A 318 -12.74 8.10 -17.24
CA GLU A 318 -12.06 7.74 -18.49
C GLU A 318 -11.49 6.32 -18.41
N LEU A 319 -10.81 5.99 -17.30
CA LEU A 319 -10.25 4.65 -17.09
C LEU A 319 -11.32 3.56 -17.12
N VAL A 320 -12.48 3.79 -16.49
CA VAL A 320 -13.58 2.81 -16.49
C VAL A 320 -14.31 2.75 -17.82
N ALA A 321 -14.49 3.90 -18.50
CA ALA A 321 -15.21 3.96 -19.76
C ALA A 321 -14.40 3.35 -20.92
N SER A 322 -13.08 3.48 -20.91
CA SER A 322 -12.22 3.08 -22.03
C SER A 322 -10.81 2.66 -21.57
N PRO A 323 -10.69 1.59 -20.75
CA PRO A 323 -9.42 1.16 -20.16
C PRO A 323 -8.32 0.89 -21.21
N GLY A 324 -8.68 0.33 -22.37
CA GLY A 324 -7.72 0.05 -23.43
C GLY A 324 -7.22 1.30 -24.15
N ALA A 325 -8.08 2.32 -24.28
CA ALA A 325 -7.66 3.60 -24.84
C ALA A 325 -6.69 4.32 -23.89
N VAL A 326 -7.01 4.32 -22.59
CA VAL A 326 -6.12 4.85 -21.53
C VAL A 326 -4.78 4.12 -21.53
N LEU A 327 -4.78 2.79 -21.64
CA LEU A 327 -3.55 2.01 -21.63
C LEU A 327 -2.65 2.32 -22.84
N ARG A 328 -3.23 2.50 -24.04
CA ARG A 328 -2.49 2.92 -25.24
C ARG A 328 -1.91 4.32 -25.12
N GLU A 329 -2.68 5.24 -24.55
CA GLU A 329 -2.22 6.61 -24.30
C GLU A 329 -1.04 6.62 -23.30
N LEU A 330 -1.18 5.88 -22.19
CA LEU A 330 -0.08 5.69 -21.24
C LEU A 330 1.13 5.03 -21.89
N GLY A 331 0.93 4.03 -22.75
CA GLY A 331 2.00 3.37 -23.50
C GLY A 331 2.76 4.34 -24.41
N THR A 332 2.04 5.24 -25.08
CA THR A 332 2.63 6.30 -25.91
C THR A 332 3.47 7.28 -25.09
N GLN A 333 2.95 7.74 -23.94
CA GLN A 333 3.66 8.68 -23.07
C GLN A 333 4.85 8.06 -22.33
N LEU A 334 4.72 6.79 -21.92
CA LEU A 334 5.68 6.12 -21.05
C LEU A 334 6.66 5.21 -21.80
N GLY A 335 6.41 4.93 -23.08
CA GLY A 335 7.26 4.12 -23.94
C GLY A 335 7.14 2.62 -23.69
N PHE A 336 5.92 2.10 -23.59
CA PHE A 336 5.65 0.65 -23.56
C PHE A 336 4.56 0.29 -24.58
N ASP A 337 4.58 -0.96 -25.06
CA ASP A 337 3.59 -1.45 -26.01
C ASP A 337 2.36 -2.00 -25.30
N ALA A 338 1.20 -1.43 -25.59
CA ALA A 338 -0.09 -1.83 -25.03
C ALA A 338 -0.99 -2.58 -26.03
N THR A 339 -0.52 -2.83 -27.25
CA THR A 339 -1.37 -3.33 -28.36
C THR A 339 -1.86 -4.77 -28.16
N GLY A 340 -1.11 -5.61 -27.43
CA GLY A 340 -1.44 -7.01 -27.14
C GLY A 340 -2.18 -7.26 -25.82
N VAL A 341 -2.48 -6.22 -25.04
CA VAL A 341 -3.10 -6.41 -23.72
C VAL A 341 -4.57 -6.77 -23.89
N ALA A 342 -4.96 -7.93 -23.38
CA ALA A 342 -6.36 -8.35 -23.28
C ALA A 342 -7.09 -7.50 -22.24
N VAL A 343 -7.72 -6.41 -22.69
CA VAL A 343 -8.43 -5.47 -21.83
C VAL A 343 -9.81 -6.02 -21.44
N GLU A 344 -10.35 -6.94 -22.25
CA GLU A 344 -11.64 -7.59 -22.06
C GLU A 344 -11.68 -8.34 -20.71
N GLU A 345 -10.60 -9.03 -20.32
CA GLU A 345 -10.48 -9.69 -19.01
C GLU A 345 -10.48 -8.70 -17.83
N ALA A 346 -9.95 -7.49 -18.04
CA ALA A 346 -10.04 -6.41 -17.05
C ALA A 346 -11.46 -5.79 -17.02
N GLY A 347 -12.17 -5.81 -18.16
CA GLY A 347 -13.60 -5.55 -18.27
C GLY A 347 -14.42 -6.57 -17.47
N GLU A 348 -14.09 -7.85 -17.53
CA GLU A 348 -14.72 -8.88 -16.69
C GLU A 348 -14.44 -8.67 -15.20
N TRP A 349 -13.27 -8.15 -14.82
CA TRP A 349 -13.01 -7.74 -13.44
C TRP A 349 -13.89 -6.55 -13.03
N LEU A 350 -14.07 -5.56 -13.92
CA LEU A 350 -14.99 -4.42 -13.72
C LEU A 350 -16.44 -4.88 -13.59
N ASP A 351 -16.88 -5.81 -14.42
CA ASP A 351 -18.25 -6.32 -14.45
C ASP A 351 -18.55 -7.24 -13.26
N ARG A 352 -17.61 -8.10 -12.87
CA ARG A 352 -17.70 -8.86 -11.60
C ARG A 352 -17.78 -7.92 -10.40
N ASN A 353 -16.97 -6.86 -10.35
CA ASN A 353 -17.03 -5.88 -9.27
C ASN A 353 -18.28 -4.99 -9.34
N ARG A 354 -18.85 -4.70 -10.52
CA ARG A 354 -20.15 -4.03 -10.67
C ARG A 354 -21.29 -4.90 -10.16
N GLN A 355 -21.27 -6.21 -10.44
CA GLN A 355 -22.26 -7.17 -9.93
C GLN A 355 -22.23 -7.26 -8.40
N HIS A 356 -21.05 -7.18 -7.76
CA HIS A 356 -20.93 -7.10 -6.30
C HIS A 356 -21.46 -5.78 -5.70
N LYS A 357 -21.67 -4.72 -6.49
CA LYS A 357 -22.34 -3.49 -6.02
C LYS A 357 -23.86 -3.58 -5.99
N LEU A 358 -24.47 -4.58 -6.63
CA LEU A 358 -25.92 -4.78 -6.61
C LEU A 358 -26.43 -5.48 -5.32
N GLY A 359 -25.55 -5.68 -4.32
CA GLY A 359 -25.90 -6.27 -3.03
C GLY A 359 -25.27 -5.56 -1.82
N ARG A 360 -26.05 -4.69 -1.17
CA ARG A 360 -26.08 -4.39 0.28
C ARG A 360 -24.77 -4.04 1.02
N HIS A 361 -24.32 -2.81 0.83
CA HIS A 361 -24.03 -1.85 1.92
C HIS A 361 -23.97 -0.46 1.27
N GLN A 362 -25.05 0.31 1.35
CA GLN A 362 -25.01 1.73 1.01
C GLN A 362 -24.43 2.45 2.23
N TYR A 363 -23.15 2.84 2.13
CA TYR A 363 -22.57 3.83 3.03
C TYR A 363 -22.81 5.22 2.45
N SER A 364 -23.06 6.17 3.33
CA SER A 364 -23.26 7.59 3.04
C SER A 364 -22.27 8.44 3.84
N LEU A 365 -22.21 9.73 3.53
CA LEU A 365 -21.45 10.68 4.35
C LEU A 365 -22.03 10.74 5.78
N ASP A 366 -23.36 10.71 5.90
CA ASP A 366 -24.09 10.82 7.16
C ASP A 366 -23.76 9.67 8.13
N ASP A 367 -23.56 8.44 7.63
CA ASP A 367 -23.19 7.28 8.44
C ASP A 367 -21.87 7.51 9.22
N PHE A 368 -21.00 8.35 8.67
CA PHE A 368 -19.71 8.73 9.25
C PHE A 368 -19.69 10.16 9.79
N GLY A 369 -20.86 10.76 10.01
CA GLY A 369 -21.00 12.11 10.57
C GLY A 369 -20.36 13.20 9.72
N LEU A 370 -20.36 13.02 8.40
CA LEU A 370 -19.88 13.99 7.41
C LEU A 370 -21.07 14.50 6.58
N THR A 371 -20.91 15.68 5.96
CA THR A 371 -21.90 16.26 5.04
C THR A 371 -21.22 16.63 3.72
N GLU A 372 -21.99 16.85 2.66
CA GLU A 372 -21.45 17.35 1.38
C GLU A 372 -20.75 18.69 1.56
N ASP A 373 -21.33 19.63 2.33
CA ASP A 373 -20.70 20.93 2.61
C ASP A 373 -19.28 20.79 3.22
N VAL A 374 -19.08 19.82 4.11
CA VAL A 374 -17.76 19.54 4.70
C VAL A 374 -16.80 18.99 3.65
N ILE A 375 -17.25 18.11 2.77
CA ILE A 375 -16.42 17.61 1.66
C ILE A 375 -16.06 18.75 0.71
N ASP A 376 -17.02 19.61 0.42
CA ASP A 376 -16.86 20.77 -0.46
C ASP A 376 -15.81 21.74 0.09
N GLU A 377 -15.86 22.03 1.39
CA GLU A 377 -14.88 22.88 2.07
C GLU A 377 -13.46 22.27 2.01
N TYR A 378 -13.32 21.00 2.41
CA TYR A 378 -12.03 20.34 2.50
C TYR A 378 -11.36 20.16 1.12
N PHE A 379 -12.14 19.88 0.08
CA PHE A 379 -11.62 19.58 -1.26
C PHE A 379 -11.87 20.70 -2.28
N ALA A 380 -12.20 21.92 -1.84
CA ALA A 380 -12.42 23.06 -2.72
C ALA A 380 -11.24 23.32 -3.67
N ALA A 381 -10.01 23.38 -3.14
CA ALA A 381 -8.80 23.62 -3.93
C ALA A 381 -8.55 22.49 -4.95
N TYR A 382 -8.78 21.25 -4.54
CA TYR A 382 -8.65 20.08 -5.41
C TYR A 382 -9.65 20.10 -6.56
N ARG A 383 -10.92 20.39 -6.28
CA ARG A 383 -11.95 20.52 -7.33
C ARG A 383 -11.69 21.71 -8.24
N ALA A 384 -11.20 22.83 -7.71
CA ALA A 384 -10.83 23.98 -8.53
C ALA A 384 -9.71 23.64 -9.52
N ARG A 385 -8.74 22.83 -9.10
CA ARG A 385 -7.60 22.43 -9.94
C ARG A 385 -7.91 21.30 -10.92
N PHE A 386 -8.62 20.26 -10.46
CA PHE A 386 -8.80 19.01 -11.21
C PHE A 386 -10.25 18.77 -11.66
N GLY A 387 -11.13 19.77 -11.54
CA GLY A 387 -12.56 19.68 -11.89
C GLY A 387 -12.86 18.92 -13.19
N PRO A 388 -12.17 19.17 -14.32
CA PRO A 388 -12.38 18.44 -15.57
C PRO A 388 -12.16 16.92 -15.46
N LEU A 389 -11.27 16.46 -14.57
CA LEU A 389 -10.96 15.04 -14.34
C LEU A 389 -11.93 14.38 -13.34
N LEU A 390 -12.68 15.17 -12.58
CA LEU A 390 -13.64 14.71 -11.58
C LEU A 390 -15.06 14.55 -12.12
N ALA A 391 -15.37 15.20 -13.25
CA ALA A 391 -16.70 15.37 -13.81
C ALA A 391 -17.28 14.15 -14.55
#